data_AF-A0A524ARJ7-F1
#
_entry.id   AF-A0A524ARJ7-F1
#
_cell.length_a   1.000
_cell.length_b   1.000
_cell.length_c   1.000
_cell.angle_alpha   90.00
_cell.angle_beta   90.00
_cell.angle_gamma   90.00
#
_symmetry.space_group_name_H-M   'P 1'
#
loop_
_entity.id
_entity.type
_entity.pdbx_description
1 polymer ?
#
loop_
_entity_poly.entity_id
_entity_poly.type
_entity_poly.pdbx_seq_one_letter_code
_entity_poly.pdbx_strand_id
1 'polypeptide(L)'
;MQEYKKRYGERVAVWGTVGAQTTFAFATPEEIRREVKLRIETLGRAGLVLCPAYDIDEPDIPWENTLAFLEAAEEHGSPPNKKTSALSAEVSQA
;
A
#
# COMPACT_ATOMS: atom_id res chain seq x y z
N MET A 1 9.45 8.40 9.33
CA MET A 1 8.65 8.96 8.22
C MET A 1 7.65 10.02 8.66
N GLN A 2 6.74 9.74 9.61
CA GLN A 2 5.75 10.72 10.08
C GLN A 2 6.39 12.03 10.60
N GLU A 3 7.46 11.92 11.39
CA GLU A 3 8.19 13.12 11.86
C GLU A 3 8.78 13.96 10.71
N TYR A 4 9.27 13.31 9.65
CA TYR A 4 9.76 14.02 8.46
C TYR A 4 8.63 14.71 7.71
N LYS A 5 7.47 14.04 7.53
CA LYS A 5 6.28 14.65 6.92
C LYS A 5 5.77 15.82 7.75
N LYS A 6 5.79 15.73 9.09
CA LYS A 6 5.43 16.82 10.00
C LYS A 6 6.36 18.02 9.87
N ARG A 7 7.68 17.78 9.78
CA ARG A 7 8.69 18.85 9.74
C ARG A 7 8.84 19.50 8.35
N TYR A 8 8.76 18.72 7.29
CA TYR A 8 9.09 19.16 5.93
C TYR A 8 7.89 19.22 4.98
N GLY A 9 6.76 18.61 5.35
CA GLY A 9 5.53 18.61 4.56
C GLY A 9 5.69 17.85 3.24
N GLU A 10 5.21 18.45 2.16
CA GLU A 10 5.28 17.91 0.81
C GLU A 10 6.62 18.22 0.09
N ARG A 11 7.53 18.96 0.74
CA ARG A 11 8.87 19.26 0.19
C ARG A 11 9.80 18.05 0.20
N VAL A 12 9.40 16.96 0.84
CA VAL A 12 10.12 15.68 0.84
C VAL A 12 9.18 14.58 0.37
N ALA A 13 9.68 13.76 -0.55
CA ALA A 13 9.03 12.51 -0.92
C ALA A 13 9.50 11.40 0.01
N VAL A 14 8.56 10.58 0.48
CA VAL A 14 8.84 9.33 1.19
C VAL A 14 8.57 8.18 0.23
N TRP A 15 9.49 7.23 0.15
CA TRP A 15 9.40 6.05 -0.69
C TRP A 15 9.42 4.80 0.19
N GLY A 16 8.62 3.77 -0.14
CA GLY A 16 8.52 2.54 0.64
C GLY A 16 7.43 2.56 1.69
N THR A 17 7.82 2.17 2.90
CA THR A 17 7.06 2.20 4.16
C THR A 17 6.14 1.02 4.48
N VAL A 18 5.83 0.13 3.54
CA VAL A 18 4.99 -1.04 3.84
C VAL A 18 5.86 -2.22 4.29
N GLY A 19 5.69 -2.63 5.54
CA GLY A 19 6.32 -3.81 6.12
C GLY A 19 7.78 -3.63 6.54
N ALA A 20 8.37 -4.75 6.89
CA ALA A 20 9.79 -4.99 7.12
C ALA A 20 10.24 -6.16 6.21
N GLN A 21 11.52 -6.55 6.31
CA GLN A 21 12.15 -7.58 5.48
C GLN A 21 11.32 -8.87 5.36
N THR A 22 10.57 -9.21 6.41
CA THR A 22 9.84 -10.47 6.52
C THR A 22 8.32 -10.33 6.39
N THR A 23 7.79 -9.11 6.32
CA THR A 23 6.33 -8.89 6.39
C THR A 23 5.60 -9.57 5.25
N PHE A 24 6.07 -9.41 4.01
CA PHE A 24 5.40 -10.00 2.86
C PHE A 24 5.47 -11.54 2.81
N ALA A 25 6.43 -12.16 3.51
CA ALA A 25 6.54 -13.61 3.58
C ALA A 25 5.64 -14.23 4.65
N PHE A 26 5.42 -13.55 5.79
CA PHE A 26 4.74 -14.16 6.96
C PHE A 26 3.45 -13.50 7.40
N ALA A 27 3.17 -12.27 6.96
CA ALA A 27 1.90 -11.63 7.28
C ALA A 27 0.76 -12.28 6.51
N THR A 28 -0.44 -12.12 7.02
CA THR A 28 -1.65 -12.41 6.29
C THR A 28 -1.97 -11.30 5.28
N PRO A 29 -2.71 -11.60 4.19
CA PRO A 29 -3.19 -10.58 3.26
C PRO A 29 -3.91 -9.42 3.96
N GLU A 30 -4.70 -9.72 4.99
CA GLU A 30 -5.43 -8.72 5.77
C GLU A 30 -4.52 -7.80 6.59
N GLU A 31 -3.43 -8.32 7.14
CA GLU A 31 -2.43 -7.49 7.82
C GLU A 31 -1.75 -6.52 6.85
N ILE A 32 -1.47 -6.97 5.62
CA ILE A 32 -0.91 -6.13 4.56
C ILE A 32 -1.89 -5.02 4.17
N ARG A 33 -3.18 -5.33 3.94
CA ARG A 33 -4.20 -4.32 3.63
C ARG A 33 -4.31 -3.27 4.74
N ARG A 34 -4.36 -3.71 6.00
CA ARG A 34 -4.40 -2.82 7.18
C ARG A 34 -3.16 -1.93 7.26
N GLU A 35 -1.99 -2.47 6.97
CA GLU A 35 -0.75 -1.68 6.97
C GLU A 35 -0.75 -0.64 5.85
N VAL A 36 -1.12 -1.01 4.62
CA VAL A 36 -1.23 -0.07 3.49
C VAL A 36 -2.15 1.10 3.85
N LYS A 37 -3.34 0.80 4.36
CA LYS A 37 -4.29 1.81 4.84
C LYS A 37 -3.66 2.74 5.87
N LEU A 38 -3.02 2.18 6.90
CA LEU A 38 -2.33 2.94 7.94
C LEU A 38 -1.23 3.84 7.37
N ARG A 39 -0.44 3.37 6.41
CA ARG A 39 0.62 4.19 5.79
C ARG A 39 0.03 5.39 5.05
N ILE A 40 -1.02 5.18 4.27
CA ILE A 40 -1.69 6.26 3.52
C ILE A 40 -2.35 7.27 4.48
N GLU A 41 -3.04 6.80 5.51
CA GLU A 41 -3.70 7.66 6.50
C GLU A 41 -2.70 8.49 7.32
N THR A 42 -1.55 7.91 7.68
CA THR A 42 -0.58 8.58 8.56
C THR A 42 0.48 9.41 7.84
N LEU A 43 0.81 9.07 6.59
CA LEU A 43 1.82 9.78 5.80
C LEU A 43 1.20 10.74 4.78
N GLY A 44 -0.08 10.55 4.45
CA GLY A 44 -0.78 11.30 3.41
C GLY A 44 -0.40 10.84 2.00
N ARG A 45 -1.23 11.21 1.02
CA ARG A 45 -1.07 10.81 -0.39
C ARG A 45 -0.02 11.64 -1.13
N ALA A 46 0.12 12.91 -0.80
CA ALA A 46 1.05 13.82 -1.47
C ALA A 46 2.49 13.56 -1.02
N GLY A 47 3.40 13.36 -1.98
CA GLY A 47 4.81 13.07 -1.69
C GLY A 47 5.02 11.72 -0.99
N LEU A 48 4.18 10.73 -1.29
CA LEU A 48 4.36 9.33 -0.90
C LEU A 48 4.40 8.47 -2.16
N VAL A 49 5.49 7.72 -2.33
CA VAL A 49 5.58 6.62 -3.29
C VAL A 49 5.48 5.34 -2.48
N LEU A 50 4.26 4.82 -2.36
CA LEU A 50 4.00 3.63 -1.55
C LEU A 50 4.61 2.39 -2.22
N CYS A 51 5.49 1.69 -1.53
CA CYS A 51 6.01 0.39 -1.96
C CYS A 51 6.40 -0.48 -0.75
N PRO A 52 6.68 -1.77 -0.95
CA PRO A 52 7.32 -2.60 0.06
C PRO A 52 8.60 -1.93 0.59
N ALA A 53 8.89 -2.06 1.88
CA ALA A 53 10.10 -1.51 2.48
C ALA A 53 11.36 -2.31 2.11
N TYR A 54 11.18 -3.53 1.60
CA TYR A 54 12.20 -4.48 1.16
C TYR A 54 11.73 -5.18 -0.10
N ASP A 55 12.66 -5.83 -0.80
CA ASP A 55 12.39 -6.52 -2.06
C ASP A 55 11.36 -7.65 -1.90
N ILE A 56 10.66 -7.93 -3.00
CA ILE A 56 9.69 -9.01 -3.10
C ILE A 56 10.35 -10.16 -3.87
N ASP A 57 10.83 -11.15 -3.14
CA ASP A 57 11.55 -12.30 -3.68
C ASP A 57 10.68 -13.55 -3.76
N GLU A 58 10.63 -14.16 -4.93
CA GLU A 58 10.02 -15.47 -5.17
C GLU A 58 11.02 -16.59 -4.87
N PRO A 59 10.57 -17.76 -4.37
CA PRO A 59 9.17 -18.15 -4.07
C PRO A 59 8.74 -17.84 -2.63
N ASP A 60 9.58 -17.17 -1.85
CA ASP A 60 9.39 -17.01 -0.40
C ASP A 60 8.23 -16.08 -0.04
N ILE A 61 7.83 -15.19 -0.95
CA ILE A 61 6.68 -14.31 -0.79
C ILE A 61 5.46 -14.84 -1.54
N PRO A 62 4.36 -15.17 -0.83
CA PRO A 62 3.11 -15.60 -1.46
C PRO A 62 2.51 -14.51 -2.35
N TRP A 63 1.95 -14.92 -3.50
CA TRP A 63 1.31 -13.99 -4.43
C TRP A 63 0.11 -13.26 -3.83
N GLU A 64 -0.61 -13.91 -2.92
CA GLU A 64 -1.78 -13.33 -2.25
C GLU A 64 -1.41 -12.11 -1.42
N ASN A 65 -0.19 -12.09 -0.87
CA ASN A 65 0.33 -10.98 -0.09
C ASN A 65 0.71 -9.80 -0.98
N THR A 66 1.37 -10.06 -2.12
CA THR A 66 1.66 -9.05 -3.14
C THR A 66 0.37 -8.47 -3.73
N LEU A 67 -0.61 -9.32 -4.02
CA LEU A 67 -1.91 -8.92 -4.55
C LEU A 67 -2.66 -8.04 -3.54
N ALA A 68 -2.69 -8.43 -2.26
CA ALA A 68 -3.32 -7.65 -1.20
C ALA A 68 -2.71 -6.25 -1.04
N PHE A 69 -1.38 -6.13 -1.21
CA PHE A 69 -0.71 -4.84 -1.24
C PHE A 69 -1.19 -3.97 -2.41
N LEU A 70 -1.23 -4.53 -3.63
CA LEU A 70 -1.64 -3.80 -4.84
C LEU A 70 -3.10 -3.35 -4.77
N GLU A 71 -4.00 -4.25 -4.38
CA GLU A 71 -5.43 -3.96 -4.19
C GLU A 71 -5.65 -2.84 -3.18
N ALA A 72 -5.02 -2.93 -2.00
CA ALA A 72 -5.16 -1.90 -0.97
C ALA A 72 -4.54 -0.56 -1.40
N ALA A 73 -3.46 -0.58 -2.17
CA ALA A 73 -2.84 0.62 -2.71
C ALA A 73 -3.77 1.30 -3.73
N GLU A 74 -4.47 0.54 -4.56
CA GLU A 74 -5.48 1.06 -5.48
C GLU A 74 -6.69 1.63 -4.74
N GLU A 75 -7.22 0.89 -3.75
CA GLU A 75 -8.39 1.29 -2.97
C GLU A 75 -8.16 2.60 -2.19
N HIS A 76 -7.00 2.72 -1.53
CA HIS A 76 -6.73 3.82 -0.61
C HIS A 76 -5.88 4.94 -1.20
N GLY A 77 -5.09 4.66 -2.24
CA GLY A 77 -4.13 5.59 -2.84
C GLY A 77 -4.77 6.70 -3.65
N SER A 78 -5.96 6.48 -4.19
CA SER A 78 -6.69 7.48 -4.99
C SER A 78 -7.77 8.20 -4.17
N PRO A 79 -8.05 9.50 -4.45
CA PRO A 79 -9.27 10.13 -3.96
C PRO A 79 -10.49 9.35 -4.47
N PRO A 80 -11.58 9.26 -3.67
CA PRO A 80 -12.76 8.48 -4.06
C PRO A 80 -13.30 9.02 -5.38
N ASN A 81 -13.16 8.22 -6.44
CA ASN A 81 -13.60 8.57 -7.78
C ASN A 81 -14.71 7.60 -8.19
N LYS A 82 -15.81 8.11 -8.75
CA LYS A 82 -17.03 7.33 -9.09
C LYS A 82 -16.79 6.20 -10.12
N LYS A 83 -15.58 6.07 -10.68
CA LYS A 83 -15.23 5.07 -11.71
C LYS A 83 -14.52 3.84 -11.14
N THR A 84 -13.81 3.94 -10.02
CA THR A 84 -13.11 2.78 -9.42
C THR A 84 -14.08 1.73 -8.88
N SER A 85 -15.31 2.14 -8.53
CA SER A 85 -16.40 1.22 -8.19
C SER A 85 -16.93 0.41 -9.38
N ALA A 86 -16.64 0.81 -10.62
CA ALA A 86 -17.10 0.10 -11.82
C ALA A 86 -16.17 -1.06 -12.19
N LEU A 87 -14.85 -0.88 -12.08
CA LEU A 87 -13.87 -1.94 -12.39
C LEU A 87 -13.92 -3.09 -11.37
N SER A 88 -14.08 -2.75 -10.09
CA SER A 88 -14.27 -3.75 -9.01
C SER A 88 -15.58 -4.53 -9.15
N ALA A 89 -16.61 -3.95 -9.77
CA ALA A 89 -17.86 -4.65 -10.08
C ALA A 89 -17.75 -5.59 -11.29
N GLU A 90 -16.91 -5.25 -12.29
CA GLU A 90 -16.70 -6.07 -13.48
C GLU A 90 -15.85 -7.32 -13.18
N VAL A 91 -14.84 -7.21 -12.31
CA VAL A 91 -14.00 -8.37 -11.91
C VAL A 91 -14.76 -9.35 -11.01
N SER A 92 -15.73 -8.88 -10.22
CA SER A 92 -16.55 -9.77 -9.37
C SER A 92 -17.66 -10.52 -10.14
N GLN A 93 -17.86 -10.22 -11.43
CA GLN A 93 -18.87 -10.87 -12.28
C GLN A 93 -18.26 -11.81 -13.34
N ALA A 94 -16.94 -12.00 -13.34
CA ALA A 94 -16.21 -12.95 -14.19
C ALA A 94 -15.70 -14.15 -13.38
#